data_AF-A0A6B3MU96-F1
#
_entry.id   AF-A0A6B3MU96-F1
#
_cell.length_a   1.000
_cell.length_b   1.000
_cell.length_c   1.000
_cell.angle_alpha   90.00
_cell.angle_beta   90.00
_cell.angle_gamma   90.00
#
_symmetry.space_group_name_H-M   'P 1'
#
loop_
_entity.id
_entity.type
_entity.pdbx_description
1 polymer ?
#
loop_
_entity_poly.entity_id
_entity_poly.type
_entity_poly.pdbx_seq_one_letter_code
_entity_poly.pdbx_strand_id
1 'polypeptide(L)'
;MDHQEAKKRQEHLKALRREDRFVKISDREDRCDLNLDAWAALCKNQFLQTWKGVVLQTGVTELGIYPMLLNELKPKTTIELGTYSGGNALWLADHIEIFGIEGRV
;
A
#
# COMPACT_ATOMS: atom_id res chain seq x y z
N MET A 1 -16.86 24.27 -3.23
CA MET A 1 -16.61 23.45 -2.03
C MET A 1 -17.07 24.28 -0.85
N ASP A 2 -18.06 23.80 -0.10
CA ASP A 2 -18.59 24.51 1.05
C ASP A 2 -17.56 24.52 2.21
N HIS A 3 -17.62 25.54 3.07
CA HIS A 3 -16.73 25.65 4.23
C HIS A 3 -16.85 24.44 5.17
N GLN A 4 -18.07 23.90 5.36
CA GLN A 4 -18.23 22.71 6.20
C GLN A 4 -17.59 21.46 5.58
N GLU A 5 -17.69 21.29 4.26
CA GLU A 5 -17.02 20.21 3.54
C GLU A 5 -15.49 20.33 3.62
N ALA A 6 -14.96 21.53 3.46
CA ALA A 6 -13.53 21.79 3.57
C ALA A 6 -13.00 21.45 4.98
N LYS A 7 -13.75 21.82 6.02
CA LYS A 7 -13.41 21.50 7.42
C LYS A 7 -13.41 19.99 7.67
N LYS A 8 -14.45 19.27 7.24
CA LYS A 8 -14.52 17.80 7.35
C LYS A 8 -13.37 17.11 6.62
N ARG A 9 -13.04 17.58 5.41
CA ARG A 9 -11.90 17.06 4.64
C ARG A 9 -10.58 17.29 5.37
N GLN A 10 -10.38 18.46 5.95
CA GLN A 10 -9.18 18.76 6.72
C GLN A 10 -9.04 17.86 7.95
N GLU A 11 -10.15 17.62 8.68
CA GLU A 11 -10.19 16.70 9.82
C GLU A 11 -9.86 15.27 9.40
N HIS A 12 -10.44 14.79 8.29
CA HIS A 12 -10.12 13.48 7.73
C HIS A 12 -8.63 13.35 7.37
N LEU A 13 -8.05 14.34 6.68
CA LEU A 13 -6.63 14.34 6.32
C LEU A 13 -5.70 14.35 7.54
N LYS A 14 -6.10 15.04 8.61
CA LYS A 14 -5.37 15.00 9.89
C LYS A 14 -5.43 13.61 10.53
N ALA A 15 -6.61 12.98 10.53
CA ALA A 15 -6.78 11.64 11.07
C ALA A 15 -5.92 10.60 10.33
N LEU A 16 -5.77 10.71 9.01
CA LEU A 16 -4.93 9.81 8.21
C LEU A 16 -3.43 9.88 8.56
N ARG A 17 -2.97 10.95 9.22
CA ARG A 17 -1.55 11.17 9.57
C ARG A 17 -1.23 11.01 11.05
N ARG A 18 -2.17 10.44 11.82
CA ARG A 18 -1.97 10.18 13.25
C ARG A 18 -0.92 9.08 13.44
N GLU A 19 0.05 9.26 14.34
CA GLU A 19 1.19 8.35 14.50
C GLU A 19 0.77 6.93 14.98
N ASP A 20 -0.29 6.84 15.78
CA ASP A 20 -0.84 5.61 16.38
C ASP A 20 -1.98 4.99 15.53
N ARG A 21 -2.02 5.26 14.22
CA ARG A 21 -3.06 4.70 13.32
C ARG A 21 -2.81 3.24 12.93
N PHE A 22 -1.60 2.72 13.14
CA PHE A 22 -1.26 1.35 12.76
C PHE A 22 -1.76 0.34 13.78
N VAL A 23 -2.44 -0.69 13.32
CA VAL A 23 -3.06 -1.73 14.15
C VAL A 23 -2.25 -3.03 14.06
N LYS A 24 -1.98 -3.65 15.21
CA LYS A 24 -1.32 -4.96 15.27
C LYS A 24 -2.18 -6.02 14.57
N ILE A 25 -1.54 -7.03 13.99
CA ILE A 25 -2.26 -8.12 13.30
C ILE A 25 -3.28 -8.81 14.25
N SER A 26 -2.93 -8.99 15.53
CA SER A 26 -3.81 -9.59 16.56
C SER A 26 -5.09 -8.78 16.82
N ASP A 27 -5.07 -7.49 16.51
CA ASP A 27 -6.12 -6.55 16.86
C ASP A 27 -6.96 -6.16 15.63
N ARG A 28 -6.71 -6.78 14.45
CA ARG A 28 -7.46 -6.52 13.22
C ARG A 28 -8.79 -7.28 13.23
N GLU A 29 -9.85 -6.61 12.80
CA GLU A 29 -11.16 -7.24 12.56
C GLU A 29 -11.12 -8.07 11.26
N ASP A 30 -11.76 -9.24 11.26
CA ASP A 30 -12.03 -10.00 10.02
C ASP A 30 -13.24 -9.40 9.30
N ARG A 31 -13.02 -8.25 8.67
CA ARG A 31 -14.04 -7.48 7.96
C ARG A 31 -13.47 -6.89 6.67
N CYS A 32 -14.28 -6.90 5.62
CA CYS A 32 -14.00 -6.18 4.38
C CYS A 32 -15.14 -5.19 4.10
N ASP A 33 -14.80 -3.91 3.91
CA ASP A 33 -15.78 -2.87 3.57
C ASP A 33 -16.12 -2.85 2.07
N LEU A 34 -15.38 -3.59 1.25
CA LEU A 34 -15.68 -3.77 -0.17
C LEU A 34 -16.70 -4.90 -0.36
N ASN A 35 -17.71 -4.65 -1.18
CA ASN A 35 -18.61 -5.72 -1.60
C ASN A 35 -17.90 -6.70 -2.55
N LEU A 36 -18.48 -7.90 -2.69
CA LEU A 36 -17.89 -8.99 -3.45
C LEU A 36 -17.65 -8.64 -4.92
N ASP A 37 -18.56 -7.93 -5.57
CA ASP A 37 -18.45 -7.56 -6.98
C ASP A 37 -17.29 -6.60 -7.23
N ALA A 38 -17.14 -5.60 -6.36
CA ALA A 38 -16.03 -4.65 -6.39
C ALA A 38 -14.70 -5.37 -6.15
N TRP A 39 -14.66 -6.28 -5.18
CA TRP A 39 -13.47 -7.07 -4.88
C TRP A 39 -13.07 -7.98 -6.06
N ALA A 40 -14.03 -8.71 -6.63
CA ALA A 40 -13.80 -9.59 -7.77
C ALA A 40 -13.25 -8.82 -8.99
N ALA A 41 -13.76 -7.61 -9.25
CA ALA A 41 -13.27 -6.76 -10.33
C ALA A 41 -11.80 -6.35 -10.13
N LEU A 42 -11.40 -6.02 -8.90
CA LEU A 42 -10.01 -5.67 -8.56
C LEU A 42 -9.06 -6.86 -8.74
N CYS A 43 -9.47 -8.05 -8.30
CA CYS A 43 -8.64 -9.26 -8.37
C CYS A 43 -8.47 -9.79 -9.80
N LYS A 44 -9.42 -9.54 -10.71
CA LYS A 44 -9.44 -10.12 -12.07
C LYS A 44 -8.15 -9.89 -12.86
N ASN A 45 -7.49 -8.75 -12.62
CA ASN A 45 -6.32 -8.32 -13.38
C ASN A 45 -5.02 -8.32 -12.57
N GLN A 46 -5.03 -8.87 -11.34
CA GLN A 46 -3.87 -8.80 -10.44
C GLN A 46 -2.60 -9.46 -11.01
N PHE A 47 -2.75 -10.39 -11.96
CA PHE A 47 -1.63 -11.10 -12.60
C PHE A 47 -1.18 -10.50 -13.93
N LEU A 48 -1.81 -9.40 -14.37
CA LEU A 48 -1.43 -8.73 -15.63
C LEU A 48 -0.37 -7.65 -15.43
N GLN A 49 -0.03 -7.33 -14.18
CA GLN A 49 0.93 -6.29 -13.85
C GLN A 49 2.36 -6.82 -13.97
N THR A 50 3.24 -5.97 -14.50
CA THR A 50 4.68 -6.26 -14.52
C THR A 50 5.46 -5.02 -14.09
N TRP A 51 6.64 -5.25 -13.51
CA TRP A 51 7.60 -4.21 -13.21
C TRP A 51 8.95 -4.58 -13.80
N LYS A 52 9.50 -3.72 -14.67
CA LYS A 52 10.71 -4.01 -15.47
C LYS A 52 10.65 -5.37 -16.18
N GLY A 53 9.47 -5.75 -16.67
CA GLY A 53 9.22 -7.03 -17.35
C GLY A 53 9.07 -8.26 -16.45
N VAL A 54 9.19 -8.11 -15.12
CA VAL A 54 8.95 -9.18 -14.15
C VAL A 54 7.51 -9.13 -13.66
N VAL A 55 6.83 -10.28 -13.62
CA VAL A 55 5.45 -10.38 -13.12
C VAL A 55 5.37 -9.85 -11.69
N LEU A 56 4.41 -8.97 -11.44
CA LEU A 56 4.16 -8.35 -10.15
C LEU A 56 2.80 -8.86 -9.63
N GLN A 57 2.82 -9.71 -8.61
CA GLN A 57 1.62 -10.30 -8.01
C GLN A 57 1.05 -9.41 -6.90
N THR A 58 0.83 -8.14 -7.22
CA THR A 58 0.38 -7.14 -6.27
C THR A 58 -0.77 -6.35 -6.90
N GLY A 59 -1.87 -6.21 -6.17
CA GLY A 59 -3.07 -5.56 -6.65
C GLY A 59 -2.88 -4.04 -6.79
N VAL A 60 -3.80 -3.41 -7.51
CA VAL A 60 -3.80 -1.94 -7.69
C VAL A 60 -3.95 -1.18 -6.38
N THR A 61 -4.60 -1.79 -5.39
CA THR A 61 -4.77 -1.26 -4.04
C THR A 61 -3.44 -1.20 -3.29
N GLU A 62 -2.68 -2.29 -3.33
CA GLU A 62 -1.35 -2.38 -2.71
C GLU A 62 -0.34 -1.46 -3.41
N LEU A 63 -0.36 -1.42 -4.74
CA LEU A 63 0.45 -0.49 -5.54
C LEU A 63 0.18 0.98 -5.20
N GLY A 64 -1.05 1.31 -4.81
CA GLY A 64 -1.41 2.65 -4.35
C GLY A 64 -0.94 2.95 -2.93
N ILE A 65 -1.07 1.99 -2.00
CA ILE A 65 -0.81 2.24 -0.57
C ILE A 65 0.65 2.04 -0.15
N TYR A 66 1.39 1.12 -0.78
CA TYR A 66 2.78 0.87 -0.43
C TYR A 66 3.69 2.08 -0.61
N PRO A 67 3.60 2.88 -1.70
CA PRO A 67 4.43 4.08 -1.82
C PRO A 67 4.14 5.10 -0.71
N MET A 68 2.87 5.23 -0.32
CA MET A 68 2.47 6.08 0.80
C MET A 68 3.08 5.59 2.12
N LEU A 69 3.02 4.27 2.36
CA LEU A 69 3.56 3.63 3.56
C LEU A 69 5.08 3.73 3.64
N LEU A 70 5.79 3.44 2.54
CA LEU A 70 7.24 3.56 2.45
C LEU A 70 7.70 4.99 2.72
N ASN A 71 7.00 5.97 2.16
CA ASN A 71 7.33 7.38 2.38
C ASN A 71 7.05 7.82 3.84
N GLU A 72 6.00 7.31 4.47
CA GLU A 72 5.68 7.65 5.86
C GLU A 72 6.62 6.96 6.86
N LEU A 73 6.86 5.66 6.69
CA LEU A 73 7.62 4.85 7.65
C LEU A 73 9.13 4.90 7.44
N LYS A 74 9.59 5.20 6.22
CA LYS A 74 11.01 5.18 5.82
C LYS A 74 11.76 3.93 6.36
N PRO A 75 11.26 2.70 6.07
CA PRO A 75 11.78 1.49 6.71
C PRO A 75 13.22 1.19 6.28
N LYS A 76 14.07 0.78 7.23
CA LYS A 76 15.46 0.34 6.95
C LYS A 76 15.54 -1.11 6.44
N THR A 77 14.51 -1.91 6.68
CA THR A 77 14.45 -3.30 6.22
C THR A 77 12.99 -3.65 5.96
N THR A 78 12.72 -4.07 4.74
CA THR A 78 11.44 -4.63 4.31
C THR A 78 11.62 -6.14 4.19
N ILE A 79 10.63 -6.93 4.58
CA ILE A 79 10.69 -8.39 4.48
C ILE A 79 9.49 -8.83 3.64
N GLU A 80 9.76 -9.41 2.47
CA GLU A 80 8.73 -10.00 1.61
C GLU A 80 8.65 -11.51 1.86
N LEU A 81 7.48 -12.00 2.24
CA LEU A 81 7.23 -13.43 2.43
C LEU A 81 6.48 -13.98 1.22
N GLY A 82 7.08 -14.95 0.52
CA GLY A 82 6.45 -15.58 -0.65
C GLY A 82 6.58 -14.75 -1.93
N THR A 83 7.81 -14.55 -2.39
CA THR A 83 8.16 -13.60 -3.47
C THR A 83 7.77 -14.04 -4.90
N TYR A 84 7.33 -15.29 -5.11
CA TYR A 84 7.06 -15.87 -6.43
C TYR A 84 8.19 -15.62 -7.45
N SER A 85 7.99 -14.72 -8.42
CA SER A 85 8.91 -14.38 -9.50
C SER A 85 9.91 -13.27 -9.14
N GLY A 86 9.80 -12.63 -7.98
CA GLY A 86 10.67 -11.49 -7.62
C GLY A 86 10.11 -10.11 -7.92
N GLY A 87 9.00 -10.00 -8.66
CA GLY A 87 8.54 -8.70 -9.16
C GLY A 87 8.16 -7.69 -8.07
N ASN A 88 7.49 -8.14 -7.00
CA ASN A 88 7.13 -7.24 -5.89
C ASN A 88 8.37 -6.80 -5.09
N ALA A 89 9.32 -7.70 -4.82
CA ALA A 89 10.56 -7.37 -4.13
C ALA A 89 11.42 -6.37 -4.94
N LEU A 90 11.51 -6.56 -6.26
CA LEU A 90 12.17 -5.63 -7.17
C LEU A 90 11.49 -4.26 -7.17
N TRP A 91 10.16 -4.24 -7.24
CA TRP A 91 9.37 -3.00 -7.19
C TRP A 91 9.55 -2.25 -5.87
N LEU A 92 9.56 -2.95 -4.73
CA LEU A 92 9.82 -2.36 -3.41
C LEU A 92 11.24 -1.79 -3.31
N ALA A 93 12.25 -2.51 -3.82
CA ALA A 93 13.64 -2.06 -3.80
C ALA A 93 13.83 -0.77 -4.60
N ASP A 94 13.25 -0.71 -5.81
CA ASP A 94 13.26 0.51 -6.61
C ASP A 94 12.55 1.68 -5.91
N HIS A 95 11.45 1.44 -5.19
CA HIS A 95 10.75 2.52 -4.46
C HIS A 95 11.54 3.02 -3.25
N ILE A 96 12.28 2.15 -2.57
CA ILE A 96 13.21 2.56 -1.50
C ILE A 96 14.28 3.49 -2.07
N GLU A 97 14.86 3.14 -3.23
CA GLU A 97 15.83 3.97 -3.93
C GLU A 97 15.23 5.32 -4.38
N ILE A 98 14.07 5.30 -5.04
CA ILE A 98 13.34 6.50 -5.50
C ILE A 98 13.07 7.46 -4.34
N PHE A 99 12.73 6.95 -3.16
CA PHE A 99 12.44 7.76 -1.98
C PHE A 99 13.67 8.15 -1.16
N GLY A 100 14.88 7.78 -1.59
CA GLY A 100 16.12 8.06 -0.88
C GLY A 100 16.18 7.43 0.51
N ILE A 101 15.55 6.26 0.68
CA ILE A 101 15.55 5.52 1.94
C ILE A 101 16.82 4.67 1.99
N GLU A 102 17.65 4.85 3.01
CA GLU A 102 18.77 3.96 3.32
C GLU A 102 18.25 2.63 3.89
N GLY A 103 17.69 1.79 3.02
CA GLY A 103 17.05 0.54 3.37
C GLY A 103 17.32 -0.58 2.36
N ARG A 104 16.81 -1.77 2.68
CA ARG A 104 16.91 -2.98 1.85
C ARG A 104 15.61 -3.78 1.90
N VAL A 105 15.35 -4.54 0.86
CA VAL A 105 14.28 -5.53 0.75
C VAL A 105 14.89 -6.92 0.85
#